data_AF-A0A0A8USB4-F1
#
_entry.id   AF-A0A0A8USB4-F1
#
_cell.length_a   1.000
_cell.length_b   1.000
_cell.length_c   1.000
_cell.angle_alpha   90.00
_cell.angle_beta   90.00
_cell.angle_gamma   90.00
#
_symmetry.space_group_name_H-M   'P 1'
#
loop_
_entity.id
_entity.type
_entity.pdbx_description
1 polymer ?
#
loop_
_entity_poly.entity_id
_entity_poly.type
_entity_poly.pdbx_seq_one_letter_code
_entity_poly.pdbx_strand_id
1 'polypeptide(L)' 'MTLKKTSRLHLLKEFESAPHSALFNQQTIAAVLSCSTQLLERNRWAGGGVPYLK' A
#
# COMPACT_ATOMS: atom_id res chain seq x y z
N MET A 1 23.14 2.45 -4.51
CA MET A 1 22.01 1.52 -4.75
C MET A 1 20.82 2.35 -5.21
N THR A 2 20.48 2.32 -6.49
CA THR A 2 19.36 3.09 -7.03
C THR A 2 18.05 2.42 -6.59
N LEU A 3 17.34 3.05 -5.65
CA LEU A 3 15.95 2.71 -5.33
C LEU A 3 15.14 2.87 -6.63
N LYS A 4 14.90 1.76 -7.34
CA LYS A 4 13.94 1.76 -8.45
C LYS A 4 12.63 2.24 -7.87
N LYS A 5 12.20 3.46 -8.22
CA LYS A 5 10.88 3.96 -7.87
C LYS A 5 9.87 3.02 -8.51
N THR A 6 9.28 2.14 -7.71
CA THR A 6 8.17 1.29 -8.13
C THR A 6 7.06 2.23 -8.58
N SER A 7 6.74 2.21 -9.88
CA SER A 7 5.66 3.03 -10.42
C SER A 7 4.36 2.63 -9.75
N ARG A 8 3.49 3.61 -9.45
CA ARG A 8 2.14 3.36 -8.92
C ARG A 8 1.40 2.29 -9.73
N LEU A 9 1.56 2.29 -11.05
CA LEU A 9 0.95 1.30 -11.95
C LEU A 9 1.40 -0.13 -11.64
N HIS A 10 2.65 -0.34 -11.25
CA HIS A 10 3.17 -1.66 -10.92
C HIS A 10 2.51 -2.21 -9.64
N LEU A 11 2.38 -1.36 -8.62
CA LEU A 11 1.73 -1.70 -7.35
C LEU A 11 0.23 -2.01 -7.53
N LEU A 12 -0.45 -1.22 -8.37
CA LEU A 12 -1.86 -1.46 -8.69
C LEU A 12 -2.05 -2.77 -9.46
N LYS A 13 -1.19 -3.06 -10.44
CA LYS A 13 -1.26 -4.31 -11.20
C LYS A 13 -1.05 -5.53 -10.29
N GLU A 14 -0.12 -5.45 -9.34
CA GLU A 14 0.11 -6.48 -8.34
C GLU A 14 -1.13 -6.67 -7.44
N PHE A 15 -1.74 -5.57 -7.00
CA PHE A 15 -2.97 -5.61 -6.20
C PHE A 15 -4.14 -6.25 -6.95
N GLU A 16 -4.37 -5.87 -8.20
CA GLU A 16 -5.46 -6.40 -9.04
C GLU A 16 -5.27 -7.88 -9.41
N SER A 17 -4.03 -8.35 -9.52
CA SER A 17 -3.72 -9.73 -9.93
C SER A 17 -3.65 -10.71 -8.77
N ALA A 18 -3.69 -10.21 -7.53
CA ALA A 18 -3.47 -11.01 -6.33
C ALA A 18 -4.78 -11.61 -5.77
N PRO A 19 -4.71 -12.76 -5.08
CA PRO A 19 -5.88 -13.38 -4.47
C PRO A 19 -6.43 -12.52 -3.33
N HIS A 20 -7.72 -12.66 -3.01
CA HIS A 20 -8.40 -11.83 -1.99
C HIS A 20 -7.82 -11.99 -0.58
N SER A 21 -7.09 -13.09 -0.31
CA SER A 21 -6.38 -13.34 0.94
C SER A 21 -4.96 -12.77 0.97
N ALA A 22 -4.50 -12.12 -0.10
CA ALA A 22 -3.17 -11.55 -0.17
C ALA A 22 -3.04 -10.38 0.80
N LEU A 23 -1.92 -10.38 1.53
CA LEU A 23 -1.53 -9.29 2.40
C LEU A 23 -0.51 -8.43 1.66
N PHE A 24 -0.68 -7.11 1.70
CA PHE A 24 0.18 -6.17 0.99
C PHE A 24 0.95 -5.27 1.94
N ASN A 25 2.05 -4.73 1.44
CA ASN A 25 2.87 -3.76 2.16
C ASN A 25 2.22 -2.36 2.16
N GLN A 26 2.79 -1.48 2.98
CA GLN A 26 2.35 -0.10 3.14
C GLN A 26 2.33 0.70 1.83
N GLN A 27 3.29 0.47 0.93
CA GLN A 27 3.39 1.22 -0.33
C GLN A 27 2.25 0.86 -1.30
N THR A 28 1.89 -0.42 -1.35
CA THR A 28 0.83 -0.93 -2.22
C THR A 28 -0.52 -0.43 -1.73
N ILE A 29 -0.81 -0.55 -0.44
CA ILE A 29 -2.07 -0.05 0.12
C ILE A 29 -2.18 1.47 -0.03
N ALA A 30 -1.09 2.21 0.17
CA ALA A 30 -1.06 3.65 -0.06
C ALA A 30 -1.33 4.00 -1.53
N ALA A 31 -0.78 3.23 -2.48
CA ALA A 31 -1.04 3.39 -3.91
C ALA A 31 -2.51 3.12 -4.28
N VAL A 32 -3.12 2.08 -3.72
CA VAL A 32 -4.53 1.70 -3.93
C VAL A 32 -5.48 2.74 -3.35
N LEU A 33 -5.25 3.15 -2.09
CA LEU A 33 -6.06 4.18 -1.42
C LEU A 33 -5.75 5.60 -1.90
N SER A 34 -4.81 5.75 -2.83
CA SER A 34 -4.37 7.03 -3.37
C SER A 34 -3.95 8.04 -2.30
N CYS A 35 -3.27 7.57 -1.25
CA CYS A 35 -2.79 8.37 -0.14
C CYS A 35 -1.26 8.22 0.03
N SER A 36 -0.66 9.08 0.86
CA SER A 36 0.74 8.88 1.26
C SER A 36 0.85 7.79 2.35
N THR A 37 2.02 7.18 2.46
CA THR A 37 2.34 6.22 3.53
C THR A 37 2.26 6.86 4.92
N GLN A 38 2.58 8.15 5.04
CA GLN A 38 2.40 8.94 6.26
C GLN A 38 0.93 9.11 6.65
N LEU A 39 0.06 9.44 5.68
CA LEU A 39 -1.38 9.57 5.94
C LEU A 39 -1.99 8.22 6.33
N LEU A 40 -1.54 7.14 5.69
CA LEU A 40 -1.94 5.78 6.00
C LEU A 40 -1.56 5.38 7.44
N GLU A 41 -0.33 5.66 7.87
CA GLU A 41 0.11 5.46 9.26
C GLU A 41 -0.74 6.31 10.22
N ARG A 42 -0.93 7.60 9.95
CA ARG A 42 -1.77 8.46 10.80
C ARG A 42 -3.18 7.88 11.00
N ASN A 43 -3.81 7.39 9.92
CA ASN A 43 -5.15 6.80 9.99
C ASN A 43 -5.14 5.52 10.86
N ARG A 44 -4.11 4.67 10.72
CA ARG A 44 -3.91 3.49 11.56
C ARG A 44 -3.80 3.86 13.05
N TRP A 45 -3.03 4.89 13.38
CA TRP A 45 -2.87 5.36 14.76
C TRP A 45 -4.16 5.96 15.33
N ALA A 46 -5.00 6.56 14.49
CA ALA A 46 -6.33 7.04 14.87
C ALA A 46 -7.36 5.91 15.07
N GLY A 47 -6.97 4.64 14.92
CA GLY A 47 -7.86 3.48 15.04
C GLY A 47 -8.71 3.20 13.79
N GLY A 48 -8.42 3.85 12.67
CA GLY A 48 -9.09 3.64 11.38
C GLY A 48 -8.17 3.09 10.30
N GLY A 49 -8.72 2.81 9.11
CA GLY A 49 -7.95 2.38 7.93
C GLY A 49 -7.85 0.86 7.76
N VAL A 50 -7.00 0.44 6.81
CA VAL A 50 -6.87 -0.96 6.36
C VAL A 50 -5.61 -1.59 6.97
N PRO A 51 -5.66 -2.83 7.48
CA PRO A 51 -4.46 -3.54 7.94
C PRO A 51 -3.51 -3.87 6.77
N TYR A 52 -2.20 -3.73 7.01
CA TYR A 52 -1.14 -4.02 6.04
C TYR A 52 0.10 -4.62 6.72
N LEU A 53 0.95 -5.27 5.92
CA LEU A 53 2.23 -5.81 6.36
C LEU A 53 3.28 -4.70 6.49
N LYS A 54 4.04 -4.75 7.58
CA LYS A 54 5.23 -3.92 7.79
C LYS A 54 6.42 -4.48 7.04
#